data_AF-A0A7C1Q8Y6-F1
#
_entry.id   AF-A0A7C1Q8Y6-F1
#
_cell.length_a   1.000
_cell.length_b   1.000
_cell.length_c   1.000
_cell.angle_alpha   90.00
_cell.angle_beta   90.00
_cell.angle_gamma   90.00
#
_symmetry.space_group_name_H-M   'P 1'
#
loop_
_entity.id
_entity.type
_entity.pdbx_description
1 polymer ?
#
loop_
_entity_poly.entity_id
_entity_poly.type
_entity_poly.pdbx_seq_one_letter_code
_entity_poly.pdbx_strand_id
1 'polypeptide(L)'
;MVEIRKIINGFKHAFATDDTELKDNDVALIKKLADYVVRRNMSVPTIIFLESVRPLNFLGNQAMIFFKPILTHFFSASEYNKLADILENRKVIDILISEIEQRTKKGN
;
A
#
# COMPACT_ATOMS: atom_id res chain seq x y z
N MET A 1 16.50 -16.02 25.81
CA MET A 1 17.02 -15.70 24.45
C MET A 1 16.40 -16.55 23.33
N VAL A 2 15.97 -17.80 23.56
CA VAL A 2 15.41 -18.69 22.51
C VAL A 2 13.91 -18.40 22.20
N GLU A 3 13.11 -18.02 23.20
CA GLU A 3 11.67 -17.77 23.03
C GLU A 3 11.36 -16.56 22.13
N ILE A 4 12.06 -15.45 22.32
CA ILE A 4 11.88 -14.23 21.49
C ILE A 4 12.15 -14.54 20.01
N ARG A 5 13.16 -15.35 19.71
CA ARG A 5 13.51 -15.71 18.33
C ARG A 5 12.44 -16.61 17.68
N LYS A 6 11.77 -17.44 18.49
CA LYS A 6 10.65 -18.30 18.06
C LYS A 6 9.38 -17.47 17.78
N ILE A 7 9.09 -16.46 18.61
CA ILE A 7 7.99 -15.51 18.39
C ILE A 7 8.22 -14.70 17.10
N ILE A 8 9.42 -14.13 16.92
CA ILE A 8 9.77 -13.36 15.73
C ILE A 8 9.69 -14.23 14.46
N ASN A 9 10.17 -15.47 14.51
CA ASN A 9 10.09 -16.38 13.36
C ASN A 9 8.63 -16.81 13.08
N GLY A 10 7.80 -17.00 14.10
CA GLY A 10 6.37 -17.26 13.92
C GLY A 10 5.65 -16.10 13.22
N PHE A 11 5.96 -14.87 13.60
CA PHE A 11 5.45 -13.66 12.92
C PHE A 11 5.89 -13.63 11.44
N LYS A 12 7.16 -13.91 11.12
CA LYS A 12 7.65 -13.90 9.73
C LYS A 12 6.89 -14.84 8.80
N HIS A 13 6.44 -16.00 9.28
CA HIS A 13 5.68 -16.97 8.48
C HIS A 13 4.18 -16.67 8.43
N ALA A 14 3.62 -16.06 9.47
CA ALA A 14 2.21 -15.66 9.51
C ALA A 14 1.87 -14.54 8.50
N PHE A 15 2.89 -13.84 8.02
CA PHE A 15 2.75 -12.81 6.98
C PHE A 15 3.27 -13.28 5.62
N ALA A 16 3.57 -14.55 5.38
CA ALA A 16 3.94 -14.96 4.03
C ALA A 16 2.66 -15.03 3.15
N THR A 17 2.35 -13.95 2.43
CA THR A 17 1.31 -13.97 1.39
C THR A 17 1.97 -14.27 0.04
N ASP A 18 1.33 -15.12 -0.76
CA ASP A 18 1.81 -15.52 -2.09
C ASP A 18 2.00 -14.29 -2.99
N ASP A 19 3.10 -14.30 -3.75
CA ASP A 19 3.44 -13.27 -4.72
C ASP A 19 2.44 -13.28 -5.89
N THR A 20 1.30 -12.60 -5.74
CA THR A 20 0.34 -12.45 -6.83
C THR A 20 0.95 -11.58 -7.94
N GLU A 21 0.98 -12.08 -9.17
CA GLU A 21 1.41 -11.29 -10.33
C GLU A 21 0.48 -10.09 -10.55
N LEU A 22 1.08 -8.90 -10.71
CA LEU A 22 0.34 -7.66 -10.97
C LEU A 22 0.00 -7.53 -12.44
N LYS A 23 -1.24 -7.14 -12.73
CA LYS A 23 -1.68 -6.84 -14.10
C LYS A 23 -1.41 -5.38 -14.44
N ASP A 24 -1.31 -5.05 -15.73
CA ASP A 24 -1.06 -3.66 -16.18
C ASP A 24 -2.08 -2.64 -15.64
N ASN A 25 -3.35 -3.06 -15.55
CA ASN A 25 -4.41 -2.23 -14.96
C ASN A 25 -4.20 -1.95 -13.46
N ASP A 26 -3.55 -2.85 -12.74
CA ASP A 26 -3.25 -2.68 -11.32
C ASP A 26 -2.18 -1.59 -11.14
N VAL A 27 -1.15 -1.61 -11.99
CA VAL A 27 -0.10 -0.59 -12.03
C VAL A 27 -0.68 0.80 -12.35
N ALA A 28 -1.65 0.89 -13.27
CA ALA A 28 -2.33 2.15 -13.57
C ALA A 28 -3.07 2.73 -12.36
N LEU A 29 -3.74 1.88 -11.56
CA LEU A 29 -4.42 2.32 -10.33
C LEU A 29 -3.45 2.78 -9.25
N ILE A 30 -2.31 2.09 -9.10
CA ILE A 30 -1.25 2.50 -8.16
C ILE A 30 -0.70 3.87 -8.54
N LYS A 31 -0.46 4.11 -9.83
CA LYS A 31 -0.01 5.41 -10.35
C LYS A 31 -1.02 6.52 -10.08
N LYS A 32 -2.31 6.25 -10.29
CA LYS A 32 -3.40 7.18 -9.98
C LYS A 32 -3.46 7.51 -8.47
N LEU A 33 -3.25 6.53 -7.61
CA LEU A 33 -3.15 6.75 -6.16
C LEU A 33 -1.93 7.58 -5.76
N ALA A 34 -0.77 7.33 -6.37
CA ALA A 34 0.41 8.16 -6.16
C ALA A 34 0.17 9.62 -6.58
N ASP A 35 -0.47 9.85 -7.73
CA ASP A 35 -0.86 11.20 -8.18
C ASP A 35 -1.79 11.89 -7.17
N TYR A 36 -2.79 11.17 -6.66
CA TYR A 36 -3.71 11.68 -5.65
C TYR A 36 -2.97 12.15 -4.38
N VAL A 37 -2.04 11.34 -3.88
CA VAL A 37 -1.25 11.65 -2.68
C VAL A 37 -0.38 12.89 -2.89
N VAL A 38 0.34 12.96 -4.01
CA VAL A 38 1.27 14.06 -4.31
C VAL A 38 0.52 15.38 -4.52
N ARG A 39 -0.60 15.36 -5.27
CA ARG A 39 -1.44 16.56 -5.49
C ARG A 39 -2.02 17.15 -4.20
N ARG A 40 -2.09 16.36 -3.12
CA ARG A 40 -2.57 16.80 -1.81
C ARG A 40 -1.45 17.15 -0.84
N ASN A 41 -0.19 17.20 -1.29
CA ASN A 41 0.99 17.40 -0.44
C ASN A 41 1.08 16.37 0.72
N MET A 42 0.59 15.15 0.50
CA MET A 42 0.57 14.08 1.51
C MET A 42 1.72 13.08 1.36
N SER A 43 2.69 13.34 0.48
CA SER A 43 3.77 12.38 0.18
C SER A 43 4.50 11.89 1.43
N VAL A 44 4.95 12.80 2.30
CA VAL A 44 5.71 12.46 3.51
C VAL A 44 4.89 11.61 4.51
N PRO A 45 3.71 12.06 4.99
CA PRO A 45 2.94 11.25 5.93
C PRO A 45 2.47 9.92 5.32
N THR A 46 2.15 9.87 4.03
CA THR A 46 1.76 8.63 3.36
C THR A 46 2.93 7.65 3.29
N ILE A 47 4.15 8.08 2.92
CA ILE A 47 5.31 7.20 2.88
C ILE A 47 5.61 6.63 4.27
N ILE A 48 5.62 7.47 5.31
CA ILE A 48 5.85 7.01 6.70
C ILE A 48 4.80 5.97 7.11
N PHE A 49 3.53 6.22 6.80
CA PHE A 49 2.45 5.26 7.08
C PHE A 49 2.66 3.94 6.33
N LEU A 50 2.92 3.99 5.02
CA LEU A 50 3.13 2.81 4.19
C LEU A 50 4.34 1.99 4.64
N GLU A 51 5.44 2.64 5.02
CA GLU A 51 6.61 1.99 5.61
C GLU A 51 6.27 1.27 6.93
N SER A 52 5.43 1.89 7.77
CA SER A 52 5.02 1.31 9.05
C SER A 52 4.14 0.06 8.90
N VAL A 53 3.34 0.00 7.84
CA VAL A 53 2.44 -1.14 7.56
C VAL A 53 3.02 -2.14 6.57
N ARG A 54 4.17 -1.84 5.94
CA ARG A 54 4.91 -2.72 5.02
C ARG A 54 5.11 -4.16 5.53
N PRO A 55 5.35 -4.45 6.83
CA PRO A 55 5.51 -5.83 7.31
C PRO A 55 4.16 -6.54 7.59
N LEU A 56 3.03 -5.85 7.49
CA LEU A 56 1.72 -6.31 7.94
C LEU A 56 0.86 -6.73 6.73
N ASN A 57 1.05 -7.96 6.29
CA ASN A 57 0.39 -8.51 5.11
C ASN A 57 -1.15 -8.66 5.19
N PHE A 58 -1.78 -8.28 6.30
CA PHE A 58 -3.24 -8.42 6.52
C PHE A 58 -3.98 -7.09 6.74
N LEU A 59 -3.29 -5.95 6.78
CA LEU A 59 -3.94 -4.66 7.11
C LEU A 59 -4.38 -3.83 5.90
N GLY A 60 -4.07 -4.27 4.66
CA GLY A 60 -4.47 -3.55 3.45
C GLY A 60 -5.98 -3.30 3.37
N ASN A 61 -6.78 -4.36 3.55
CA ASN A 61 -8.24 -4.27 3.46
C ASN A 61 -8.86 -3.41 4.59
N GLN A 62 -8.37 -3.55 5.83
CA GLN A 62 -8.85 -2.76 6.97
C GLN A 62 -8.44 -1.28 6.87
N ALA A 63 -7.22 -1.01 6.37
CA ALA A 63 -6.79 0.35 6.07
C ALA A 63 -7.69 0.98 5.01
N MET A 64 -8.07 0.23 3.99
CA MET A 64 -8.96 0.75 2.96
C MET A 64 -10.34 1.10 3.52
N ILE A 65 -10.93 0.27 4.38
CA ILE A 65 -12.20 0.61 5.06
C ILE A 65 -12.09 1.95 5.80
N PHE A 66 -10.96 2.22 6.48
CA PHE A 66 -10.69 3.52 7.11
C PHE A 66 -10.59 4.66 6.08
N PHE A 67 -9.93 4.44 4.94
CA PHE A 67 -9.75 5.44 3.89
C PHE A 67 -10.93 5.58 2.92
N LYS A 68 -11.96 4.72 3.02
CA LYS A 68 -13.17 4.76 2.20
C LYS A 68 -13.79 6.16 2.04
N PRO A 69 -14.07 6.94 3.11
CA PRO A 69 -14.67 8.27 2.96
C PRO A 69 -13.78 9.26 2.20
N ILE A 70 -12.48 9.03 2.11
CA ILE A 70 -11.51 9.91 1.45
C ILE A 70 -11.33 9.49 -0.01
N LEU A 71 -11.13 8.19 -0.26
CA LEU A 71 -10.77 7.68 -1.58
C LEU A 71 -11.98 7.53 -2.51
N THR A 72 -13.17 7.19 -1.99
CA THR A 72 -14.36 6.99 -2.84
C THR A 72 -14.86 8.26 -3.53
N HIS A 73 -14.36 9.44 -3.15
CA HIS A 73 -14.62 10.68 -3.89
C HIS A 73 -13.75 10.84 -5.16
N PHE A 74 -12.61 10.15 -5.21
CA PHE A 74 -11.62 10.25 -6.30
C PHE A 74 -11.50 8.97 -7.14
N PHE A 75 -11.98 7.86 -6.60
CA PHE A 75 -11.98 6.54 -7.21
C PHE A 75 -13.41 6.02 -7.29
N SER A 76 -13.74 5.40 -8.42
CA SER A 76 -15.01 4.67 -8.53
C SER A 76 -15.04 3.50 -7.54
N ALA A 77 -16.23 3.00 -7.20
CA ALA A 77 -16.38 1.85 -6.30
C ALA A 77 -15.57 0.63 -6.78
N SER A 78 -15.52 0.38 -8.09
CA SER A 78 -14.72 -0.71 -8.67
C SER A 78 -13.22 -0.48 -8.49
N GLU A 79 -12.72 0.73 -8.72
CA GLU A 79 -11.31 1.06 -8.54
C GLU A 79 -10.90 0.99 -7.06
N TYR A 80 -11.75 1.46 -6.16
CA TYR A 80 -11.52 1.40 -4.72
C TYR A 80 -11.44 -0.04 -4.21
N ASN A 81 -12.39 -0.90 -4.60
CA ASN A 81 -12.36 -2.32 -4.22
C ASN A 81 -11.10 -2.99 -4.76
N LYS A 82 -10.77 -2.70 -6.02
CA LYS A 82 -9.56 -3.25 -6.65
C LYS A 82 -8.29 -2.77 -5.96
N LEU A 83 -8.21 -1.50 -5.55
CA LEU A 83 -7.11 -0.98 -4.73
C LEU A 83 -6.99 -1.72 -3.40
N ALA A 84 -8.12 -2.03 -2.75
CA ALA A 84 -8.12 -2.79 -1.50
C ALA A 84 -7.56 -4.19 -1.67
N ASP A 85 -7.91 -4.87 -2.76
CA ASP A 85 -7.37 -6.20 -3.07
C ASP A 85 -5.87 -6.15 -3.37
N ILE A 86 -5.39 -5.20 -4.19
CA ILE A 86 -3.97 -5.19 -4.60
C ILE A 86 -3.04 -4.63 -3.52
N LEU A 87 -3.52 -3.77 -2.62
CA LEU A 87 -2.71 -3.23 -1.51
C LEU A 87 -2.39 -4.27 -0.42
N GLU A 88 -3.02 -5.46 -0.46
CA GLU A 88 -2.60 -6.60 0.37
C GLU A 88 -1.25 -7.17 -0.05
N ASN A 89 -0.82 -6.94 -1.31
CA ASN A 89 0.46 -7.40 -1.80
C ASN A 89 1.58 -6.43 -1.40
N ARG A 90 2.55 -6.93 -0.63
CA ARG A 90 3.73 -6.16 -0.20
C ARG A 90 4.48 -5.49 -1.37
N LYS A 91 4.60 -6.15 -2.53
CA LYS A 91 5.25 -5.58 -3.72
C LYS A 91 4.52 -4.33 -4.23
N VAL A 92 3.19 -4.28 -4.09
CA VAL A 92 2.40 -3.10 -4.45
C VAL A 92 2.70 -1.92 -3.55
N ILE A 93 2.91 -2.16 -2.25
CA ILE A 93 3.32 -1.11 -1.31
C ILE A 93 4.67 -0.52 -1.71
N ASP A 94 5.63 -1.37 -2.09
CA ASP A 94 6.96 -0.94 -2.55
C ASP A 94 6.88 -0.11 -3.85
N ILE A 95 6.02 -0.53 -4.80
CA ILE A 95 5.76 0.22 -6.03
C ILE A 95 5.09 1.57 -5.71
N LEU A 96 4.07 1.59 -4.85
CA LEU A 96 3.35 2.82 -4.49
C LEU A 96 4.27 3.85 -3.84
N ILE A 97 5.10 3.44 -2.88
CA ILE A 97 6.10 4.31 -2.25
C ILE A 97 7.04 4.88 -3.32
N SER A 98 7.57 4.03 -4.19
CA SER A 98 8.48 4.46 -5.27
C SER A 98 7.83 5.46 -6.23
N GLU A 99 6.57 5.24 -6.61
CA GLU A 99 5.80 6.12 -7.50
C GLU A 99 5.51 7.48 -6.83
N ILE A 100 5.23 7.52 -5.52
CA ILE A 100 5.04 8.76 -4.75
C ILE A 100 6.36 9.54 -4.66
N GLU A 101 7.46 8.88 -4.34
CA GLU A 101 8.78 9.52 -4.24
C GLU A 101 9.21 10.13 -5.58
N GLN A 102 9.10 9.37 -6.67
CA GLN A 102 9.50 9.82 -8.00
C GLN A 102 8.70 11.05 -8.45
N ARG A 103 7.39 11.08 -8.18
CA ARG A 103 6.54 12.24 -8.52
C ARG A 103 6.82 13.45 -7.64
N THR A 104 7.04 13.23 -6.35
CA THR A 104 7.40 14.31 -5.41
C THR A 104 8.71 14.97 -5.83
N LYS A 105 9.70 14.20 -6.29
CA LYS A 105 10.96 14.74 -6.83
C LYS A 105 10.82 15.48 -8.16
N LYS A 106 9.80 15.17 -8.97
CA LYS A 106 9.54 15.83 -10.26
C LYS A 106 8.70 17.11 -10.13
N GLY A 107 7.91 17.23 -9.06
CA GLY A 107 7.01 18.37 -8.81
C GLY A 107 7.62 19.48 -7.95
N ASN A 108 8.83 19.27 -7.41
CA ASN A 108 9.67 20.26 -6.75
C ASN A 108 10.81 20.68 -7.67
#